data_AF-Q31AJ0-F1
#
_entry.id   AF-Q31AJ0-F1
#
_cell.length_a   1.000
_cell.length_b   1.000
_cell.length_c   1.000
_cell.angle_alpha   90.00
_cell.angle_beta   90.00
_cell.angle_gamma   90.00
#
_symmetry.space_group_name_H-M   'P 1'
#
loop_
_entity.id
_entity.type
_entity.pdbx_description
1 polymer ?
#
loop_
_entity_poly.entity_id
_entity_poly.type
_entity_poly.pdbx_seq_one_letter_code
_entity_poly.pdbx_strand_id
1 'polypeptide(L)'
;MVRYYCPYCNPKYQFQKESKNGTLICGLCGEGLVKKPFIRLNQIIALVAASSLLLPLIYTFIFLIKNQINLPNKNYQANKNSLIIIKDKIS
;
A
#
# COMPACT_ATOMS: atom_id res chain seq x y z
N MET A 1 -2.25 21.35 8.42
CA MET A 1 -3.38 22.26 8.71
C MET A 1 -4.68 21.48 8.61
N VAL A 2 -5.44 21.38 9.71
CA VAL A 2 -6.75 20.72 9.71
C VAL A 2 -7.74 21.58 8.93
N ARG A 3 -8.41 21.01 7.92
CA ARG A 3 -9.42 21.72 7.16
C ARG A 3 -10.77 21.63 7.87
N TYR A 4 -11.43 22.75 8.07
CA TYR A 4 -12.78 22.82 8.61
C TYR A 4 -13.76 23.29 7.54
N TYR A 5 -15.04 22.97 7.67
CA TYR A 5 -16.10 23.40 6.76
C TYR A 5 -17.42 23.66 7.49
N CYS A 6 -18.26 24.53 6.94
CA CYS A 6 -19.63 24.73 7.43
C CYS A 6 -20.58 23.81 6.65
N PRO A 7 -21.45 23.02 7.32
CA PRO A 7 -22.42 22.15 6.64
C PRO A 7 -23.61 22.91 6.05
N TYR A 8 -23.88 24.15 6.53
CA TYR A 8 -25.06 24.93 6.15
C TYR A 8 -24.79 25.92 5.01
N CYS A 9 -23.55 26.41 4.87
CA CYS A 9 -23.19 27.39 3.85
C CYS A 9 -22.52 26.75 2.64
N ASN A 10 -22.64 27.42 1.49
CA ASN A 10 -21.94 27.00 0.29
C ASN A 10 -20.42 27.06 0.51
N PRO A 11 -19.67 25.95 0.31
CA PRO A 11 -18.25 25.87 0.60
C PRO A 11 -17.37 26.79 -0.25
N LYS A 12 -17.89 27.36 -1.35
CA LYS A 12 -17.16 28.32 -2.20
C LYS A 12 -16.99 29.69 -1.54
N TYR A 13 -17.92 30.08 -0.67
CA TYR A 13 -17.97 31.42 -0.07
C TYR A 13 -17.65 31.41 1.44
N GLN A 14 -17.38 30.24 2.01
CA GLN A 14 -17.08 30.11 3.43
C GLN A 14 -15.71 30.72 3.78
N PHE A 15 -15.65 31.46 4.88
CA PHE A 15 -14.42 31.93 5.50
C PHE A 15 -14.49 31.71 7.02
N GLN A 16 -13.32 31.54 7.63
CA GLN A 16 -13.20 31.27 9.06
C GLN A 16 -13.13 32.59 9.83
N LYS A 17 -13.84 32.66 10.95
CA LYS A 17 -13.81 33.81 11.86
C LYS A 17 -13.72 33.30 13.29
N GLU A 18 -12.95 33.99 14.13
CA GLU A 18 -12.96 33.71 15.56
C GLU A 18 -14.15 34.41 16.23
N SER A 19 -14.89 33.65 17.02
CA SER A 19 -15.93 34.18 17.89
C SER A 19 -15.32 34.92 19.07
N LYS A 20 -16.11 35.76 19.72
CA LYS A 20 -15.73 36.45 20.98
C LYS A 20 -15.31 35.49 22.09
N ASN A 21 -15.73 34.22 21.99
CA ASN A 21 -15.43 33.16 22.95
C ASN A 21 -14.22 32.29 22.54
N GLY A 22 -13.47 32.68 21.49
CA GLY A 22 -12.29 31.94 21.00
C GLY A 22 -12.59 30.71 20.13
N THR A 23 -13.86 30.45 19.80
CA THR A 23 -14.25 29.33 18.92
C THR A 23 -14.21 29.73 17.44
N LEU A 24 -13.75 28.81 16.58
CA LEU A 24 -13.75 28.99 15.12
C LEU A 24 -15.15 28.78 14.56
N ILE A 25 -15.74 29.86 14.04
CA ILE A 25 -17.08 29.90 13.47
C ILE A 25 -17.04 30.26 11.97
N CYS A 26 -18.12 29.94 11.28
CA CYS A 26 -18.33 30.36 9.90
C CYS A 26 -18.65 31.86 9.87
N GLY A 27 -17.90 32.62 9.08
CA GLY A 27 -18.13 34.06 8.96
C GLY A 27 -19.41 34.47 8.21
N LEU A 28 -20.10 33.53 7.56
CA LEU A 28 -21.35 33.77 6.84
C LEU A 28 -22.60 33.56 7.71
N CYS A 29 -22.68 32.42 8.41
CA CYS A 29 -23.86 32.05 9.21
C CYS A 29 -23.64 32.12 10.72
N GLY A 30 -22.40 32.28 11.20
CA GLY A 30 -22.07 32.29 12.62
C GLY A 30 -22.03 30.91 13.28
N GLU A 31 -22.34 29.84 12.55
CA GLU A 31 -22.34 28.45 13.05
C GLU A 31 -20.92 27.91 13.29
N GLY A 32 -20.82 26.92 14.19
CA GLY A 32 -19.57 26.22 14.46
C GLY A 32 -19.03 25.46 13.23
N LEU A 33 -17.72 25.50 13.01
CA LEU A 33 -17.09 24.79 11.91
C LEU A 33 -16.84 23.31 12.26
N VAL A 34 -17.10 22.42 11.30
CA VAL A 34 -16.92 20.96 11.45
C VAL A 34 -15.59 20.53 10.83
N LYS A 35 -14.88 19.61 11.48
CA LYS A 35 -13.61 19.06 10.99
C LYS A 35 -13.85 18.22 9.74
N LYS A 36 -13.13 18.52 8.65
CA LYS A 36 -13.17 17.71 7.43
C LYS A 36 -12.34 16.44 7.63
N PRO A 37 -12.83 15.25 7.25
CA PRO A 37 -12.03 14.03 7.30
C PRO A 37 -10.79 14.18 6.42
N PHE A 38 -9.63 13.81 6.97
CA PHE A 38 -8.33 13.99 6.32
C PHE A 38 -8.13 13.04 5.13
N ILE A 39 -8.67 11.82 5.23
CA ILE A 39 -8.59 10.78 4.20
C ILE A 39 -10.01 10.46 3.74
N ARG A 40 -10.21 10.32 2.44
CA ARG A 40 -11.48 9.82 1.89
C ARG A 40 -11.49 8.30 2.02
N LEU A 41 -12.59 7.70 2.47
CA LEU A 41 -12.74 6.24 2.56
C LEU A 41 -12.37 5.54 1.23
N ASN A 42 -12.74 6.14 0.10
CA ASN A 42 -12.41 5.61 -1.22
C ASN A 42 -10.89 5.50 -1.48
N GLN A 43 -10.07 6.38 -0.89
CA GLN A 43 -8.61 6.30 -0.99
C GLN A 43 -8.06 5.11 -0.18
N ILE A 44 -8.66 4.83 0.98
CA ILE A 44 -8.30 3.64 1.77
C ILE A 44 -8.64 2.37 0.98
N ILE A 45 -9.84 2.30 0.42
CA ILE A 45 -10.29 1.13 -0.36
C ILE A 45 -9.39 0.93 -1.58
N ALA A 46 -9.06 2.00 -2.31
CA ALA A 46 -8.15 1.93 -3.45
C ALA A 46 -6.75 1.44 -3.03
N LEU A 47 -6.25 1.90 -1.88
CA LEU A 47 -4.96 1.45 -1.36
C LEU A 47 -4.97 -0.03 -0.99
N VAL A 48 -6.04 -0.51 -0.35
CA VAL A 48 -6.21 -1.93 0.02
C VAL A 48 -6.32 -2.81 -1.21
N ALA A 49 -7.06 -2.38 -2.24
CA ALA A 49 -7.16 -3.12 -3.49
C ALA A 49 -5.80 -3.21 -4.20
N ALA A 50 -5.07 -2.10 -4.29
CA ALA A 50 -3.73 -2.07 -4.88
C ALA A 50 -2.72 -2.94 -4.11
N SER A 51 -2.73 -2.87 -2.77
CA SER A 51 -1.82 -3.66 -1.94
C SER A 51 -2.12 -5.15 -2.04
N SER A 52 -3.40 -5.55 -2.08
CA SER A 52 -3.80 -6.96 -2.23
C SER A 52 -3.29 -7.58 -3.52
N LEU A 53 -3.13 -6.78 -4.59
CA LEU A 53 -2.54 -7.24 -5.84
C LEU A 53 -1.00 -7.24 -5.80
N LEU A 54 -0.39 -6.19 -5.24
CA LEU A 54 1.06 -6.01 -5.24
C LEU A 54 1.79 -6.93 -4.25
N LEU A 55 1.23 -7.21 -3.08
CA LEU A 55 1.89 -8.04 -2.05
C LEU A 55 2.25 -9.44 -2.57
N PRO A 56 1.31 -10.19 -3.20
CA PRO A 56 1.63 -11.49 -3.79
C PRO A 56 2.70 -11.41 -4.88
N LEU A 57 2.64 -10.40 -5.75
CA LEU A 57 3.62 -10.18 -6.81
C LEU A 57 5.02 -9.92 -6.26
N ILE A 58 5.13 -9.08 -5.22
CA ILE A 58 6.41 -8.80 -4.56
C ILE A 58 6.95 -10.07 -3.88
N TYR A 59 6.08 -10.84 -3.21
CA TYR A 59 6.48 -12.08 -2.56
C TYR A 59 7.01 -13.11 -3.56
N THR A 60 6.30 -13.34 -4.68
CA THR A 60 6.76 -14.28 -5.71
C THR A 60 8.05 -13.80 -6.37
N PHE A 61 8.22 -12.50 -6.58
CA PHE A 61 9.46 -11.93 -7.11
C PHE A 61 10.66 -12.18 -6.18
N ILE A 62 10.50 -11.94 -4.88
CA ILE A 62 11.53 -12.24 -3.87
C ILE A 62 11.83 -13.74 -3.82
N PHE A 63 10.81 -14.59 -3.87
CA PHE A 63 10.97 -16.05 -3.87
C PHE A 63 11.75 -16.53 -5.10
N LEU A 64 11.45 -16.02 -6.29
CA LEU A 64 12.18 -16.34 -7.52
C LEU A 64 13.66 -15.94 -7.41
N ILE A 65 13.95 -14.73 -6.93
CA ILE A 65 15.33 -14.28 -6.71
C ILE A 65 16.06 -15.19 -5.72
N LYS A 66 15.43 -15.53 -4.59
CA LYS A 66 16.01 -16.45 -3.61
C LYS A 66 16.30 -17.84 -4.18
N ASN A 67 15.44 -18.36 -5.05
CA ASN A 67 15.61 -19.67 -5.67
C ASN A 67 16.73 -19.67 -6.73
N GLN A 68 16.98 -18.56 -7.41
CA GLN A 68 18.10 -18.42 -8.34
C GLN A 68 19.45 -18.28 -7.59
N ILE A 69 19.47 -17.56 -6.47
CA ILE A 69 20.69 -17.35 -5.66
C ILE A 69 21.05 -18.63 -4.87
N ASN A 70 20.06 -19.29 -4.27
CA ASN A 70 20.23 -20.61 -3.64
C ASN A 70 19.91 -21.71 -4.64
N LEU A 71 20.69 -21.81 -5.72
CA LEU A 71 20.51 -22.86 -6.70
C LEU A 71 20.53 -24.22 -5.96
N PRO A 72 19.47 -25.04 -6.03
CA PRO A 72 19.46 -26.33 -5.37
C PRO A 72 20.56 -27.20 -5.99
N ASN A 73 21.69 -27.34 -5.28
CA ASN A 73 22.86 -28.16 -5.63
C ASN A 73 22.54 -29.68 -5.65
N LYS A 74 21.26 -30.06 -5.77
CA LYS A 74 20.81 -31.46 -5.66
C LYS A 74 20.73 -32.16 -7.02
N ASN A 75 20.66 -31.43 -8.14
CA ASN A 75 20.49 -32.06 -9.46
C ASN A 75 21.78 -32.20 -10.30
N TYR A 76 22.90 -31.58 -9.92
CA TYR A 76 24.18 -31.81 -10.62
C TYR A 76 24.83 -33.15 -10.27
N GLN A 77 24.54 -33.72 -9.09
CA GLN A 77 25.13 -35.00 -8.69
C GLN A 77 24.44 -36.22 -9.33
N ALA A 78 23.16 -36.14 -9.69
CA ALA A 78 22.47 -37.23 -10.38
C ALA A 78 23.07 -37.50 -11.78
N ASN A 79 23.53 -36.45 -12.48
CA ASN A 79 24.20 -36.59 -13.78
C ASN A 79 25.62 -37.17 -13.63
N LYS A 80 26.36 -36.81 -12.58
CA LYS A 80 27.69 -37.42 -12.32
C LYS A 80 27.60 -38.92 -12.05
N ASN A 81 26.67 -39.36 -11.20
CA ASN A 81 26.54 -40.78 -10.87
C ASN A 81 26.04 -41.60 -12.07
N SER A 82 25.12 -41.07 -12.87
CA SER A 82 24.68 -41.74 -14.11
C SER A 82 25.82 -41.85 -15.14
N LEU A 83 26.65 -40.82 -15.30
CA LEU A 83 27.83 -40.88 -16.16
C LEU A 83 28.86 -41.92 -15.69
N ILE A 84 29.09 -42.01 -14.37
CA ILE A 84 30.00 -43.01 -13.77
C ILE A 84 29.45 -44.44 -14.02
N ILE A 85 28.17 -44.68 -13.76
CA ILE A 85 27.53 -45.99 -13.95
C ILE A 85 27.55 -46.41 -15.43
N ILE A 86 27.38 -45.47 -16.37
CA ILE A 86 27.46 -45.75 -17.80
C ILE A 86 28.90 -46.09 -18.20
N LYS A 87 29.90 -45.38 -17.67
CA LYS A 87 31.31 -45.63 -17.95
C LYS A 87 31.77 -47.00 -17.43
N ASP A 88 31.32 -47.41 -16.24
CA ASP A 88 31.62 -48.73 -15.67
C ASP A 88 30.91 -49.89 -16.39
N LYS A 89 29.81 -49.63 -17.10
CA LYS A 89 29.12 -50.65 -17.93
C LYS A 89 29.73 -50.83 -19.32
N ILE A 90 30.54 -49.89 -19.79
CA ILE A 90 31.11 -49.88 -21.14
C ILE A 90 32.59 -50.33 -21.13
N SER A 91 33.23 -50.42 -19.96
CA SER A 91 34.57 -51.00 -19.77
C SER A 91 34.52 -52.49 -19.42
#